data_AF-A0A165U3X9-F1
#
_entry.id   AF-A0A165U3X9-F1
#
_cell.length_a   1.000
_cell.length_b   1.000
_cell.length_c   1.000
_cell.angle_alpha   90.00
_cell.angle_beta   90.00
_cell.angle_gamma   90.00
#
_symmetry.space_group_name_H-M   'P 1'
#
loop_
_entity.id
_entity.type
_entity.pdbx_description
1 polymer ?
#
loop_
_entity_poly.entity_id
_entity_poly.type
_entity_poly.pdbx_seq_one_letter_code
_entity_poly.pdbx_strand_id
1 'polypeptide(L)'
;MKLLLPCLLLAVLVACVAAWTKEDHEIFDLVSAVESSEGKRTTFYSWLGVPPTASTSEIAKAYRKKSIQIHPDKNPNDKKAHERFARLGVVAAILRSPEGRERYDFFYKNGVPRWRGTGYYYSRFRPGLGAVLVFLTILTSGLQYLVQSVNYKRDLGRIESIVSQARSAAWGTKLVPSEGRKKVRTLIAIRRARRET
;
A
#
# COMPACT_ATOMS: atom_id res chain seq x y z
N MET A 1 -11.09 -9.84 -18.31
CA MET A 1 -9.76 -9.32 -18.74
C MET A 1 -9.37 -7.99 -18.10
N LYS A 2 -10.29 -7.03 -17.84
CA LYS A 2 -9.94 -5.71 -17.26
C LYS A 2 -9.43 -5.70 -15.80
N LEU A 3 -9.59 -6.79 -15.06
CA LEU A 3 -9.16 -6.91 -13.65
C LEU A 3 -7.82 -7.65 -13.46
N LEU A 4 -7.28 -8.31 -14.49
CA LEU A 4 -6.04 -9.10 -14.37
C LEU A 4 -4.79 -8.21 -14.31
N LEU A 5 -4.76 -7.16 -15.13
CA LEU A 5 -3.69 -6.16 -15.14
C LEU A 5 -3.51 -5.43 -13.80
N PRO A 6 -4.56 -4.87 -13.16
CA PRO A 6 -4.41 -4.22 -11.86
C PRO A 6 -4.04 -5.22 -10.75
N CYS A 7 -4.54 -6.46 -10.78
CA CYS A 7 -4.13 -7.48 -9.81
C CYS A 7 -2.66 -7.88 -9.95
N LEU A 8 -2.15 -7.98 -11.18
CA LEU A 8 -0.74 -8.30 -11.43
C LEU A 8 0.18 -7.14 -11.02
N LEU A 9 -0.22 -5.89 -11.29
CA LEU A 9 0.50 -4.71 -10.83
C LEU A 9 0.51 -4.59 -9.30
N LEU A 10 -0.61 -4.89 -8.63
CA LEU A 10 -0.68 -4.97 -7.18
C LEU A 10 0.26 -6.05 -6.63
N ALA A 11 0.29 -7.24 -7.26
CA ALA A 11 1.17 -8.33 -6.85
C ALA A 11 2.66 -7.96 -6.98
N VAL A 12 3.05 -7.26 -8.06
CA VAL A 12 4.42 -6.76 -8.25
C VAL A 12 4.78 -5.73 -7.18
N LEU A 13 3.88 -4.78 -6.89
CA LEU A 13 4.09 -3.78 -5.83
C LEU A 13 4.24 -4.44 -4.45
N VAL A 14 3.42 -5.45 -4.15
CA VAL A 14 3.51 -6.21 -2.89
C VAL A 14 4.85 -6.96 -2.82
N ALA A 15 5.32 -7.56 -3.90
CA ALA A 15 6.62 -8.24 -3.94
C ALA A 15 7.80 -7.28 -3.69
N CYS A 16 7.74 -6.07 -4.25
CA CYS A 16 8.76 -5.05 -4.00
C CYS A 16 8.79 -4.57 -2.53
N VAL A 17 7.63 -4.46 -1.88
CA VAL A 17 7.54 -4.08 -0.46
C VAL A 17 7.95 -5.22 0.47
N ALA A 18 7.59 -6.46 0.11
CA ALA A 18 7.97 -7.66 0.85
C ALA A 18 9.48 -7.97 0.79
N ALA A 19 10.24 -7.28 -0.07
CA ALA A 19 11.69 -7.45 -0.18
C ALA A 19 12.45 -6.94 1.05
N TRP A 20 11.85 -6.11 1.90
CA TRP A 20 12.48 -5.60 3.12
C TRP A 20 11.98 -6.32 4.36
N THR A 21 12.93 -6.78 5.15
CA THR A 21 12.68 -7.46 6.41
C THR A 21 12.47 -6.45 7.55
N LYS A 22 11.97 -6.92 8.70
CA LYS A 22 11.84 -6.08 9.90
C LYS A 22 13.18 -5.47 10.34
N GLU A 23 14.26 -6.24 10.23
CA GLU A 23 15.62 -5.83 10.61
C GLU A 23 16.13 -4.68 9.74
N ASP A 24 15.80 -4.66 8.45
CA ASP A 24 16.20 -3.57 7.55
C ASP A 24 15.55 -2.24 7.96
N HIS A 25 14.26 -2.29 8.31
CA HIS A 25 13.54 -1.13 8.82
C HIS A 25 14.13 -0.61 10.13
N GLU A 26 14.51 -1.50 11.05
CA GLU A 26 15.18 -1.14 12.30
C GLU A 26 16.53 -0.47 12.04
N ILE A 27 17.32 -0.97 11.08
CA ILE A 27 18.57 -0.34 10.65
C ILE A 27 18.30 1.08 10.13
N PHE A 28 17.31 1.26 9.26
CA PHE A 28 16.99 2.58 8.69
C PHE A 28 16.51 3.57 9.76
N ASP A 29 15.67 3.13 10.69
CA ASP A 29 15.21 3.92 11.82
C ASP A 29 16.40 4.36 12.68
N LEU A 30 17.33 3.46 12.98
CA LEU A 30 18.52 3.76 13.78
C LEU A 30 19.49 4.69 13.06
N VAL A 31 19.73 4.51 11.75
CA VAL A 31 20.58 5.40 10.97
C VAL A 31 20.01 6.82 11.00
N SER A 32 18.72 6.97 10.67
CA SER A 32 18.04 8.28 10.72
C SER A 32 18.08 8.90 12.12
N ALA A 33 17.87 8.10 13.16
CA ALA A 33 17.90 8.57 14.54
C ALA A 33 19.30 9.01 15.00
N VAL A 34 20.35 8.29 14.61
CA VAL A 34 21.75 8.62 14.91
C VAL A 34 22.16 9.90 14.17
N GLU A 35 21.81 10.02 12.88
CA GLU A 35 22.09 11.23 12.10
C GLU A 35 21.37 12.46 12.68
N SER A 36 20.15 12.29 13.17
CA SER A 36 19.38 13.35 13.82
C SER A 36 19.99 13.81 15.15
N SER A 37 20.59 12.90 15.92
CA SER A 37 21.18 13.24 17.23
C SER A 37 22.64 13.69 17.18
N GLU A 38 23.47 13.11 16.31
CA GLU A 38 24.92 13.30 16.31
C GLU A 38 25.42 14.13 15.13
N GLY A 39 24.61 14.30 14.08
CA GLY A 39 24.93 15.09 12.89
C GLY A 39 24.80 14.30 11.58
N LYS A 40 24.68 15.02 10.47
CA LYS A 40 24.60 14.41 9.13
C LYS A 40 25.90 13.65 8.83
N ARG A 41 25.79 12.43 8.28
CA ARG A 41 26.91 11.51 7.96
C ARG A 41 27.53 10.76 9.14
N THR A 42 26.91 10.79 10.32
CA THR A 42 27.37 9.93 11.43
C THR A 42 26.93 8.49 11.20
N THR A 43 27.91 7.60 11.04
CA THR A 43 27.71 6.16 10.83
C THR A 43 27.82 5.40 12.16
N PHE A 44 27.34 4.16 12.24
CA PHE A 44 27.41 3.37 13.48
C PHE A 44 28.86 3.17 13.95
N TYR A 45 29.75 2.91 13.00
CA TYR A 45 31.19 2.79 13.23
C TYR A 45 31.79 4.09 13.81
N SER A 46 31.50 5.23 13.17
CA SER A 46 31.97 6.54 13.66
C SER A 46 31.39 6.89 15.03
N TRP A 47 30.14 6.51 15.30
CA TRP A 47 29.47 6.80 16.56
C TRP A 47 30.03 5.99 17.73
N LEU A 48 30.33 4.70 17.51
CA LEU A 48 31.03 3.84 18.45
C LEU A 48 32.52 4.19 18.57
N GLY A 49 33.09 4.85 17.56
CA GLY A 49 34.52 5.19 17.49
C GLY A 49 35.41 4.00 17.12
N VAL A 50 34.92 3.12 16.23
CA VAL A 50 35.65 1.95 15.72
C VAL A 50 35.70 1.97 14.20
N PRO A 51 36.73 1.39 13.56
CA PRO A 51 36.77 1.24 12.11
C PRO A 51 35.75 0.18 11.62
N PRO A 52 35.31 0.24 10.36
CA PRO A 52 34.43 -0.80 9.76
C PRO A 52 35.06 -2.19 9.73
N THR A 53 36.38 -2.29 9.83
CA THR A 53 37.15 -3.56 9.90
C THR A 53 37.26 -4.13 11.32
N ALA A 54 36.69 -3.46 12.32
CA ALA A 54 36.84 -3.86 13.72
C ALA A 54 36.27 -5.25 14.00
N SER A 55 36.92 -5.98 14.91
CA SER A 55 36.42 -7.28 15.37
C SER A 55 35.25 -7.14 16.34
N THR A 56 34.50 -8.23 16.56
CA THR A 56 33.37 -8.25 17.50
C THR A 56 33.80 -7.92 18.95
N SER A 57 35.02 -8.31 19.34
CA SER A 57 35.59 -8.00 20.65
C SER A 57 35.92 -6.51 20.81
N GLU A 58 36.44 -5.86 19.76
CA GLU A 58 36.68 -4.42 19.71
C GLU A 58 35.38 -3.63 19.80
N ILE A 59 34.34 -4.05 19.07
CA ILE A 59 32.99 -3.48 19.14
C ILE A 59 32.42 -3.61 20.57
N ALA A 60 32.62 -4.75 21.22
CA ALA A 60 32.19 -4.95 22.61
C ALA A 60 32.93 -4.02 23.58
N LYS A 61 34.24 -3.82 23.40
CA LYS A 61 35.05 -2.88 24.20
C LYS A 61 34.62 -1.43 23.99
N ALA A 62 34.40 -1.02 22.74
CA ALA A 62 33.94 0.32 22.40
C ALA A 62 32.54 0.61 22.96
N TYR A 63 31.62 -0.36 22.86
CA TYR A 63 30.29 -0.27 23.47
C TYR A 63 30.38 -0.01 24.98
N ARG A 64 31.21 -0.77 25.72
CA ARG A 64 31.37 -0.57 27.17
C ARG A 64 31.85 0.85 27.49
N LYS A 65 32.85 1.34 26.75
CA LYS A 65 33.38 2.70 26.92
C LYS A 65 32.30 3.77 26.65
N LYS A 66 31.55 3.63 25.55
CA LYS A 66 30.51 4.59 25.16
C LYS A 66 29.29 4.53 26.10
N SER A 67 28.93 3.35 26.56
CA SER A 67 27.81 3.12 27.49
C SER A 67 28.00 3.88 28.80
N ILE A 68 29.23 3.87 29.35
CA ILE A 68 29.57 4.64 30.56
C ILE A 68 29.45 6.15 30.32
N GLN A 69 29.81 6.63 29.13
CA GLN A 69 29.75 8.06 28.79
C GLN A 69 28.31 8.57 28.65
N ILE A 70 27.43 7.77 28.04
CA ILE A 70 26.04 8.15 27.74
C ILE A 70 25.07 7.73 28.86
N HIS A 71 25.53 7.00 29.88
CA HIS A 71 24.68 6.43 30.90
C HIS A 71 23.72 7.48 31.52
N PRO A 72 22.40 7.20 31.60
CA PRO A 72 21.42 8.18 32.06
C PRO A 72 21.66 8.63 33.50
N ASP A 73 22.12 7.72 34.38
CA ASP A 73 22.45 8.05 35.78
C ASP A 73 23.60 9.07 35.91
N LYS A 74 24.58 9.03 35.00
CA LYS A 74 25.69 9.99 34.97
C LYS A 74 25.34 11.29 34.27
N ASN A 75 24.24 11.31 33.52
CA ASN A 75 23.78 12.45 32.74
C ASN A 75 22.31 12.79 33.07
N PRO A 76 21.96 13.05 34.34
CA PRO A 76 20.56 13.23 34.75
C PRO A 76 19.89 14.48 34.14
N ASN A 77 20.70 15.45 33.72
CA ASN A 77 20.21 16.69 33.09
C ASN A 77 19.91 16.54 31.60
N ASP A 78 20.39 15.46 30.94
CA ASP A 78 20.15 15.24 29.52
C ASP A 78 18.91 14.36 29.33
N LYS A 79 17.79 14.99 28.95
CA LYS A 79 16.52 14.31 28.64
C LYS A 79 16.65 13.28 27.51
N LYS A 80 17.67 13.41 26.63
CA LYS A 80 17.93 12.49 25.52
C LYS A 80 18.89 11.36 25.88
N ALA A 81 19.51 11.37 27.08
CA ALA A 81 20.47 10.34 27.47
C ALA A 81 19.85 8.93 27.46
N HIS A 82 18.61 8.80 27.95
CA HIS A 82 17.89 7.52 27.94
C HIS A 82 17.69 6.99 26.51
N GLU A 83 17.23 7.83 25.59
CA GLU A 83 17.04 7.45 24.18
C GLU A 83 18.36 7.09 23.49
N ARG A 84 19.42 7.88 23.72
CA ARG A 84 20.75 7.62 23.15
C ARG A 84 21.33 6.31 23.68
N PHE A 85 21.14 6.02 24.97
CA PHE A 85 21.57 4.77 25.59
C PHE A 85 20.83 3.56 25.01
N ALA A 86 19.50 3.66 24.85
CA ALA A 86 18.71 2.61 24.23
C ALA A 86 19.17 2.33 22.79
N ARG A 87 19.38 3.37 21.98
CA ARG A 87 19.91 3.26 20.60
C ARG A 87 21.29 2.61 20.57
N LEU A 88 22.17 2.95 21.52
CA LEU A 88 23.51 2.39 21.60
C LEU A 88 23.48 0.87 21.82
N GLY A 89 22.56 0.40 22.67
CA GLY A 89 22.33 -1.03 22.88
C GLY A 89 21.95 -1.76 21.60
N VAL A 90 20.97 -1.23 20.85
CA VAL A 90 20.49 -1.85 19.61
C VAL A 90 21.56 -1.80 18.51
N VAL A 91 22.25 -0.68 18.34
CA VAL A 91 23.35 -0.56 17.35
C VAL A 91 24.47 -1.56 17.65
N ALA A 92 24.86 -1.71 18.91
CA ALA A 92 25.88 -2.69 19.28
C ALA A 92 25.41 -4.13 19.09
N ALA A 93 24.12 -4.43 19.27
CA ALA A 93 23.55 -5.73 18.99
C ALA A 93 23.62 -6.07 17.48
N ILE A 94 23.25 -5.11 16.62
CA ILE A 94 23.32 -5.26 15.16
C ILE A 94 24.76 -5.50 14.70
N LEU A 95 25.72 -4.71 15.17
CA LEU A 95 27.13 -4.82 14.76
C LEU A 95 27.83 -6.08 15.30
N ARG A 96 27.33 -6.67 16.40
CA ARG A 96 27.86 -7.94 16.95
C ARG A 96 27.31 -9.15 16.23
N SER A 97 26.08 -9.07 15.71
CA SER A 97 25.49 -10.15 14.90
C SER A 97 26.14 -10.15 13.51
N PRO A 98 26.66 -11.30 13.02
CA PRO A 98 27.20 -11.39 11.67
C PRO A 98 26.20 -10.96 10.60
N GLU A 99 24.95 -11.44 10.69
CA GLU A 99 23.89 -11.14 9.74
C GLU A 99 23.48 -9.65 9.78
N GLY A 100 23.32 -9.10 10.99
CA GLY A 100 22.97 -7.70 11.18
C GLY A 100 24.06 -6.76 10.67
N ARG A 101 25.33 -7.12 10.89
CA ARG A 101 26.48 -6.40 10.39
C ARG A 101 26.58 -6.45 8.87
N GLU A 102 26.38 -7.61 8.25
CA GLU A 102 26.41 -7.75 6.79
C GLU A 102 25.35 -6.86 6.12
N ARG A 103 24.12 -6.87 6.63
CA ARG A 103 23.05 -6.00 6.13
C ARG A 103 23.35 -4.53 6.33
N TYR A 104 23.86 -4.15 7.50
CA TYR A 104 24.29 -2.78 7.72
C TYR A 104 25.41 -2.37 6.75
N ASP A 105 26.40 -3.24 6.53
CA ASP A 105 27.52 -2.98 5.62
C ASP A 105 27.06 -2.85 4.16
N PHE A 106 26.03 -3.60 3.76
CA PHE A 106 25.37 -3.45 2.46
C PHE A 106 24.80 -2.03 2.31
N PHE A 107 24.02 -1.55 3.29
CA PHE A 107 23.44 -0.20 3.24
C PHE A 107 24.47 0.91 3.45
N TYR A 108 25.54 0.63 4.20
CA TYR A 108 26.65 1.55 4.39
C TYR A 108 27.39 1.84 3.07
N LYS A 109 27.55 0.83 2.20
CA LYS A 109 28.20 0.96 0.88
C LYS A 109 27.26 1.50 -0.20
N ASN A 110 26.04 0.96 -0.25
CA ASN A 110 25.08 1.27 -1.33
C ASN A 110 24.21 2.49 -1.03
N GLY A 111 24.25 2.99 0.20
CA GLY A 111 23.38 4.06 0.68
C GLY A 111 22.06 3.53 1.24
N VAL A 112 21.52 4.24 2.23
CA VAL A 112 20.19 3.98 2.76
C VAL A 112 19.13 4.66 1.89
N PRO A 113 17.99 4.01 1.62
CA PRO A 113 16.85 4.69 1.00
C PRO A 113 16.39 5.84 1.88
N ARG A 114 15.70 6.83 1.29
CA ARG A 114 15.16 7.99 2.04
C ARG A 114 14.01 7.54 2.94
N TRP A 115 14.35 6.95 4.07
CA TRP A 115 13.43 6.42 5.07
C TRP A 115 13.07 7.51 6.09
N ARG A 116 11.77 7.69 6.34
CA ARG A 116 11.28 8.69 7.31
C ARG A 116 10.73 8.07 8.61
N GLY A 117 10.75 6.74 8.72
CA GLY A 117 10.19 5.99 9.85
C GLY A 117 8.82 5.37 9.56
N THR A 118 8.57 4.19 10.14
CA THR A 118 7.24 3.54 10.11
C THR A 118 6.18 4.45 10.76
N GLY A 119 6.57 5.16 11.82
CA GLY A 119 5.74 6.13 12.54
C GLY A 119 5.60 7.50 11.88
N TYR A 120 6.22 7.76 10.72
CA TYR A 120 6.17 9.06 10.07
C TYR A 120 4.74 9.45 9.71
N TYR A 121 3.99 8.53 9.11
CA TYR A 121 2.61 8.80 8.71
C TYR A 121 1.71 9.01 9.93
N TYR A 122 1.89 8.23 10.99
CA TYR A 122 1.13 8.38 12.24
C TYR A 122 1.44 9.68 12.98
N SER A 123 2.69 10.13 12.99
CA SER A 123 3.11 11.38 13.66
C SER A 123 2.70 12.63 12.87
N ARG A 124 2.73 12.56 11.53
CA ARG A 124 2.31 13.63 10.62
C ARG A 124 0.79 13.73 10.52
N PHE A 125 0.12 12.61 10.26
CA PHE A 125 -1.32 12.49 10.16
C PHE A 125 -1.81 11.79 11.41
N ARG A 126 -2.15 12.55 12.45
CA ARG A 126 -2.95 12.02 13.56
C ARG A 126 -4.41 12.05 13.10
N PRO A 127 -4.99 10.93 12.63
CA PRO A 127 -6.35 10.94 12.11
C PRO A 127 -7.30 11.35 13.24
N GLY A 128 -7.87 12.54 13.12
CA GLY A 128 -8.93 12.99 14.00
C GLY A 128 -10.23 12.25 13.69
N LEU A 129 -11.20 12.36 14.60
CA LEU A 129 -12.52 11.76 14.44
C LEU A 129 -13.18 12.12 13.10
N GLY A 130 -13.03 13.38 12.64
CA GLY A 130 -13.54 13.80 11.33
C GLY A 130 -12.92 13.06 10.15
N ALA A 131 -11.61 12.79 10.17
CA ALA A 131 -10.94 12.05 9.11
C ALA A 131 -11.42 10.59 9.06
N VAL A 132 -11.67 9.98 10.22
CA VAL A 132 -12.21 8.63 10.34
C VAL A 132 -13.64 8.57 9.82
N LEU A 133 -14.49 9.54 10.18
CA LEU A 133 -15.86 9.61 9.69
C LEU A 133 -15.91 9.79 8.17
N VAL A 134 -15.10 10.70 7.61
CA VAL A 134 -15.02 10.89 6.15
C VAL A 134 -14.56 9.60 5.47
N PHE A 135 -13.51 8.95 5.97
CA PHE A 135 -13.05 7.67 5.44
C PHE A 135 -14.14 6.60 5.48
N LEU A 136 -14.84 6.48 6.61
CA LEU A 136 -15.94 5.54 6.78
C LEU A 136 -17.08 5.83 5.80
N THR A 137 -17.47 7.09 5.62
CA THR A 137 -18.55 7.48 4.70
C THR A 137 -18.19 7.19 3.24
N ILE A 138 -16.94 7.43 2.84
CA ILE A 138 -16.45 7.09 1.50
C ILE A 138 -16.45 5.57 1.32
N LEU A 139 -15.99 4.82 2.33
CA LEU A 139 -15.96 3.36 2.29
C LEU A 139 -17.37 2.77 2.20
N THR A 140 -18.31 3.24 3.01
CA THR A 140 -19.70 2.75 2.99
C THR A 140 -20.40 3.13 1.69
N SER A 141 -20.21 4.35 1.19
CA SER A 141 -20.74 4.78 -0.11
C SER A 141 -20.17 3.96 -1.27
N GLY A 142 -18.86 3.68 -1.26
CA GLY A 142 -18.20 2.82 -2.25
C GLY A 142 -18.74 1.39 -2.23
N LEU A 143 -18.94 0.82 -1.04
CA LEU A 143 -19.54 -0.52 -0.89
C LEU A 143 -20.99 -0.55 -1.39
N GLN A 144 -21.79 0.46 -1.04
CA GLN A 144 -23.17 0.61 -1.52
C GLN A 144 -23.21 0.70 -3.04
N TYR A 145 -22.33 1.50 -3.66
CA TYR A 145 -22.23 1.62 -5.10
C TYR A 145 -21.87 0.28 -5.77
N LEU A 146 -20.94 -0.49 -5.21
CA LEU A 146 -20.61 -1.81 -5.73
C LEU A 146 -21.80 -2.76 -5.69
N VAL A 147 -22.52 -2.81 -4.56
CA VAL A 147 -23.73 -3.63 -4.42
C VAL A 147 -24.79 -3.20 -5.44
N GLN A 148 -25.01 -1.89 -5.60
CA GLN A 148 -25.97 -1.36 -6.57
C GLN A 148 -25.56 -1.68 -8.01
N SER A 149 -24.27 -1.62 -8.33
CA SER A 149 -23.74 -1.99 -9.66
C SER A 149 -23.99 -3.47 -9.99
N VAL A 150 -23.80 -4.36 -9.01
CA VAL A 150 -24.11 -5.78 -9.17
C VAL A 150 -25.62 -6.01 -9.28
N ASN A 151 -26.42 -5.35 -8.45
CA ASN A 151 -27.88 -5.46 -8.48
C ASN A 151 -28.44 -4.96 -9.80
N TYR A 152 -27.99 -3.81 -10.31
CA TYR A 152 -28.38 -3.28 -11.61
C TYR A 152 -28.21 -4.31 -12.74
N LYS A 153 -27.09 -5.04 -12.77
CA LYS A 153 -26.86 -6.09 -13.76
C LYS A 153 -27.82 -7.27 -13.61
N ARG A 154 -28.12 -7.68 -12.36
CA ARG A 154 -29.10 -8.74 -12.09
C ARG A 154 -30.52 -8.31 -12.47
N ASP A 155 -30.86 -7.06 -12.21
CA ASP A 155 -32.19 -6.48 -12.47
C ASP A 155 -32.48 -6.42 -13.97
N LEU A 156 -31.49 -6.07 -14.79
CA LEU A 156 -31.59 -6.15 -16.26
C LEU A 156 -31.94 -7.57 -16.72
N GLY A 157 -31.25 -8.59 -16.19
CA GLY A 157 -31.57 -9.98 -16.51
C GLY A 157 -32.98 -10.41 -16.06
N ARG A 158 -33.48 -9.87 -14.93
CA ARG A 158 -34.87 -10.09 -14.51
C ARG A 158 -35.88 -9.40 -15.43
N ILE A 159 -35.58 -8.21 -15.92
CA ILE A 159 -36.44 -7.51 -16.88
C ILE A 159 -36.55 -8.34 -18.16
N GLU A 160 -35.43 -8.84 -18.69
CA GLU A 160 -35.43 -9.70 -19.89
C GLU A 160 -36.28 -10.96 -19.70
N SER A 161 -36.17 -11.63 -18.54
CA SER A 161 -36.96 -12.83 -18.27
C SER A 161 -38.45 -12.54 -18.14
N ILE A 162 -38.83 -11.45 -17.46
CA ILE A 162 -40.23 -11.01 -17.34
C ILE A 162 -40.80 -10.65 -18.70
N VAL A 163 -40.06 -9.89 -19.52
CA VAL A 163 -40.47 -9.52 -20.88
C VAL A 163 -40.63 -10.75 -21.76
N SER A 164 -39.71 -11.72 -21.66
CA SER A 164 -39.79 -12.99 -22.37
C SER A 164 -41.02 -13.80 -21.95
N GLN A 165 -41.29 -13.91 -20.64
CA GLN A 165 -42.48 -14.58 -20.11
C GLN A 165 -43.77 -13.90 -20.58
N ALA A 166 -43.88 -12.58 -20.48
CA ALA A 166 -45.04 -11.82 -20.94
C ALA A 166 -45.27 -11.99 -22.46
N ARG A 167 -44.20 -11.98 -23.27
CA ARG A 167 -44.27 -12.24 -24.71
C ARG A 167 -44.77 -13.65 -25.00
N SER A 168 -44.25 -14.65 -24.29
CA SER A 168 -44.66 -16.04 -24.46
C SER A 168 -46.10 -16.30 -24.01
N ALA A 169 -46.57 -15.60 -22.97
CA ALA A 169 -47.96 -15.67 -22.51
C ALA A 169 -48.95 -15.02 -23.49
N ALA A 170 -48.57 -13.90 -24.11
CA ALA A 170 -49.44 -13.17 -25.05
C ALA A 170 -49.47 -13.79 -26.47
N TRP A 171 -48.33 -14.30 -26.96
CA TRP A 171 -48.18 -14.76 -28.36
C TRP A 171 -47.78 -16.24 -28.51
N GLY A 172 -47.63 -16.99 -27.42
CA GLY A 172 -47.21 -18.40 -27.42
C GLY A 172 -45.70 -18.60 -27.59
N THR A 173 -45.22 -19.84 -27.40
CA THR A 173 -43.78 -20.19 -27.37
C THR A 173 -43.04 -20.07 -28.70
N LYS A 174 -43.73 -19.78 -29.82
CA LYS A 174 -43.17 -19.88 -31.18
C LYS A 174 -43.01 -18.57 -31.96
N LEU A 175 -43.17 -17.40 -31.35
CA LEU A 175 -43.03 -16.13 -32.07
C LEU A 175 -42.18 -15.12 -31.28
N VAL A 176 -40.87 -15.19 -31.45
CA VAL A 176 -40.01 -14.01 -31.24
C VAL A 176 -40.26 -13.10 -32.47
N PRO A 177 -40.82 -11.89 -32.31
CA PRO A 177 -40.94 -10.98 -33.44
C PRO A 177 -39.52 -10.63 -33.89
N SER A 178 -39.15 -10.93 -35.13
CA SER A 178 -37.90 -10.39 -35.65
C SER A 178 -38.04 -8.86 -35.67
N GLU A 179 -37.03 -8.16 -35.16
CA GLU A 179 -36.91 -6.69 -35.17
C GLU A 179 -36.75 -6.12 -36.60
N GLY A 180 -37.40 -6.73 -37.59
CA GLY A 180 -37.52 -6.19 -38.93
C GLY A 180 -38.72 -5.25 -38.99
N ARG A 181 -38.46 -3.96 -39.26
CA ARG A 181 -39.49 -2.97 -39.62
C ARG A 181 -40.27 -3.52 -40.82
N LYS A 182 -41.40 -4.20 -40.62
CA LYS A 182 -42.25 -4.64 -41.73
C LYS A 182 -42.72 -3.38 -42.46
N LYS A 183 -42.13 -3.11 -43.64
CA LYS A 183 -42.66 -2.10 -44.57
C LYS A 183 -44.01 -2.60 -45.06
N VAL A 184 -45.08 -2.24 -44.35
CA VAL A 184 -46.44 -2.46 -44.81
C VAL A 184 -46.68 -1.52 -45.97
N ARG A 185 -46.68 -2.03 -47.21
CA ARG A 185 -47.17 -1.28 -48.36
C ARG A 185 -48.68 -1.14 -48.18
N THR A 186 -49.13 0.04 -47.79
CA THR A 186 -50.56 0.36 -47.73
C THR A 186 -51.15 0.35 -49.14
N LEU A 187 -52.42 -0.03 -49.28
CA LEU A 187 -53.17 -0.07 -50.56
C LEU A 187 -53.11 1.25 -51.35
N ILE A 188 -52.85 2.36 -50.66
CA ILE A 188 -52.65 3.70 -51.23
C ILE A 188 -51.45 3.69 -52.21
N ALA A 189 -50.36 3.00 -51.89
CA ALA A 189 -49.19 2.91 -52.76
C ALA A 189 -49.45 2.04 -54.01
N ILE A 190 -50.31 1.02 -53.91
CA ILE A 190 -50.67 0.13 -55.02
C ILE A 190 -51.58 0.85 -56.01
N ARG A 191 -52.54 1.67 -55.53
CA ARG A 191 -53.43 2.46 -56.39
C ARG A 191 -52.72 3.59 -57.15
N ARG A 192 -51.54 4.04 -56.70
CA ARG A 192 -50.75 5.07 -57.39
C ARG A 192 -49.98 4.48 -58.57
N ALA A 193 -49.36 3.32 -58.40
CA ALA A 193 -48.61 2.62 -59.46
C ALA A 193 -49.48 2.16 -60.63
N ARG A 194 -50.77 1.91 -60.42
CA ARG A 194 -51.72 1.50 -61.48
C ARG A 194 -52.31 2.65 -62.29
N ARG A 195 -52.01 3.91 -61.94
CA ARG A 195 -52.49 5.11 -62.65
C ARG A 195 -51.44 5.71 -63.59
N GLU A 196 -50.22 5.16 -63.58
CA GLU A 196 -49.06 5.64 -64.35
C GLU A 196 -48.66 4.67 -65.48
N THR A 197 -49.50 3.68 -65.80
CA THR A 197 -49.40 2.74 -66.94
C THR A 197 -50.64 2.85 -67.80
#